data_AF-A0A1E7RIJ4-F1
#
_entry.id   AF-A0A1E7RIJ4-F1
#
_cell.length_a   1.000
_cell.length_b   1.000
_cell.length_c   1.000
_cell.angle_alpha   90.00
_cell.angle_beta   90.00
_cell.angle_gamma   90.00
#
_symmetry.space_group_name_H-M   'P 1'
#
loop_
_entity.id
_entity.type
_entity.pdbx_description
1 polymer ?
#
loop_
_entity_poly.entity_id
_entity_poly.type
_entity_poly.pdbx_seq_one_letter_code
_entity_poly.pdbx_strand_id
1 'polypeptide(L)' 'MPHEDIRARHAAGVQFDTHLIPNPGNTREWIVLLKKGVGTSYFLIDEQDEVESFADLNALIDELRQLGIKNAEIHC' A
#
# COMPACT_ATOMS: atom_id res chain seq x y z
N MET A 1 -3.87 -7.63 0.20
CA MET A 1 -4.49 -7.39 -1.12
C MET A 1 -3.36 -7.31 -2.13
N PRO A 2 -3.34 -8.21 -3.13
CA PRO A 2 -2.23 -8.30 -4.06
C PRO A 2 -2.22 -7.15 -5.07
N HIS A 3 -1.05 -6.87 -5.62
CA HIS A 3 -0.79 -5.81 -6.61
C HIS A 3 -1.75 -5.81 -7.79
N GLU A 4 -2.09 -7.00 -8.31
CA GLU A 4 -3.01 -7.15 -9.44
C GLU A 4 -4.41 -6.61 -9.14
N ASP A 5 -4.92 -6.86 -7.93
CA ASP A 5 -6.25 -6.45 -7.51
C ASP A 5 -6.29 -4.94 -7.30
N ILE A 6 -5.17 -4.35 -6.86
CA ILE A 6 -5.04 -2.89 -6.70
C ILE A 6 -5.11 -2.22 -8.06
N ARG A 7 -4.33 -2.72 -9.02
CA ARG A 7 -4.34 -2.24 -10.41
C ARG A 7 -5.72 -2.38 -11.04
N ALA A 8 -6.39 -3.52 -10.88
CA ALA A 8 -7.72 -3.76 -11.41
C ALA A 8 -8.76 -2.79 -10.82
N ARG A 9 -8.72 -2.55 -9.51
CA ARG A 9 -9.64 -1.62 -8.85
C ARG A 9 -9.36 -0.16 -9.21
N HIS A 10 -8.09 0.23 -9.33
CA HIS A 10 -7.73 1.55 -9.84
C HIS A 10 -8.19 1.76 -11.29
N ALA A 11 -8.03 0.75 -12.16
CA ALA A 11 -8.54 0.79 -13.53
C ALA A 11 -10.07 0.89 -13.59
N ALA A 12 -10.77 0.31 -12.61
CA ALA A 12 -12.22 0.46 -12.42
C ALA A 12 -12.65 1.80 -11.80
N GLY A 13 -11.71 2.71 -11.52
CA GLY A 13 -11.98 4.02 -10.93
C GLY A 13 -12.16 4.03 -9.42
N VAL A 14 -11.86 2.93 -8.73
CA VAL A 14 -11.87 2.86 -7.26
C VAL A 14 -10.66 3.63 -6.73
N GLN A 15 -10.91 4.54 -5.80
CA GLN A 15 -9.86 5.27 -5.10
C GLN A 15 -9.62 4.63 -3.73
N PHE A 16 -8.36 4.53 -3.36
CA PHE A 16 -7.92 4.11 -2.04
C PHE A 16 -7.16 5.26 -1.39
N ASP A 17 -7.49 5.54 -0.14
CA ASP A 17 -6.62 6.35 0.71
C ASP A 17 -5.45 5.47 1.09
N THR A 18 -4.25 5.84 0.67
CA THR A 18 -3.04 5.06 0.89
C THR A 18 -2.27 5.63 2.06
N HIS A 19 -2.02 4.83 3.06
CA HIS A 19 -1.30 5.21 4.28
C HIS A 19 -0.03 4.37 4.37
N LEU A 20 1.11 5.02 4.57
CA LEU A 20 2.40 4.41 4.83
C LEU A 20 2.64 4.44 6.33
N ILE A 21 2.80 3.27 6.93
CA ILE A 21 3.04 3.15 8.38
C ILE A 21 4.31 2.34 8.62
N PRO A 22 5.08 2.63 9.68
CA PRO A 22 6.24 1.82 10.04
C PRO A 22 5.79 0.40 10.41
N ASN A 23 6.56 -0.60 9.96
CA ASN A 23 6.31 -1.99 10.28
C ASN A 23 6.49 -2.20 11.80
N PRO A 24 5.47 -2.68 12.53
CA PRO A 24 5.58 -2.91 13.97
C PRO A 24 6.59 -4.00 14.33
N GLY A 25 6.87 -4.94 13.41
CA GLY A 25 7.92 -5.96 13.57
C GLY A 25 9.33 -5.43 13.32
N ASN A 26 9.46 -4.36 12.52
CA ASN A 26 10.74 -3.76 12.17
C ASN A 26 10.54 -2.28 11.79
N THR A 27 10.76 -1.38 12.74
CA THR A 27 10.55 0.07 12.57
C THR A 27 11.37 0.74 11.46
N ARG A 28 12.31 0.02 10.83
CA ARG A 28 13.06 0.48 9.66
C ARG A 28 12.38 0.19 8.32
N GLU A 29 11.31 -0.60 8.35
CA GLU A 29 10.53 -0.96 7.18
C GLU A 29 9.17 -0.27 7.22
N TRP A 30 8.58 -0.11 6.05
CA TRP A 30 7.32 0.56 5.82
C TRP A 30 6.34 -0.42 5.21
N ILE A 31 5.10 -0.41 5.71
CA ILE A 31 4.01 -1.22 5.16
C ILE A 31 2.93 -0.29 4.61
N VAL A 32 2.24 -0.76 3.57
CA VAL A 32 1.20 0.00 2.89
C VAL A 32 -0.17 -0.45 3.39
N LEU A 33 -0.96 0.52 3.85
CA LEU A 33 -2.35 0.35 4.24
C LEU A 33 -3.26 1.11 3.27
N LEU A 34 -4.11 0.38 2.57
CA LEU A 34 -5.08 0.88 1.60
C LEU A 34 -6.46 0.93 2.25
N LYS A 35 -7.00 2.12 2.44
CA LYS A 35 -8.35 2.33 2.96
C LYS A 35 -9.33 2.52 1.81
N LYS A 36 -10.44 1.79 1.86
CA LYS A 36 -11.55 1.88 0.93
C LYS A 36 -12.77 2.45 1.65
N GLY A 37 -12.95 3.77 1.56
CA GLY A 37 -14.09 4.47 2.17
C GLY A 37 -14.12 4.33 3.70
N VAL A 38 -15.32 4.36 4.28
CA VAL A 38 -15.50 4.34 5.75
C VAL A 38 -15.49 2.90 6.27
N GLY A 39 -14.33 2.45 6.76
CA GLY A 39 -14.22 1.30 7.67
C GLY A 39 -13.48 0.08 7.15
N THR A 40 -13.16 0.00 5.85
CA THR A 40 -12.44 -1.15 5.29
C THR A 40 -11.03 -0.77 4.92
N SER A 41 -10.05 -1.42 5.55
CA SER A 41 -8.63 -1.23 5.27
C SER A 41 -8.01 -2.56 4.85
N TYR A 42 -7.08 -2.51 3.89
CA TYR A 42 -6.38 -3.65 3.34
C TYR A 42 -4.89 -3.38 3.40
N PHE A 43 -4.09 -4.38 3.78
CA PHE A 43 -2.64 -4.31 3.62
C PHE A 43 -2.24 -4.73 2.21
N LEU A 44 -1.16 -4.15 1.70
CA LEU A 44 -0.47 -4.69 0.52
C LEU A 44 0.18 -6.02 0.91
N ILE A 45 -0.04 -7.05 0.09
CA ILE A 45 0.56 -8.37 0.31
C ILE A 45 1.30 -8.81 -0.94
N ASP A 46 2.34 -9.63 -0.74
CA ASP A 46 3.10 -10.26 -1.80
C ASP A 46 2.42 -11.54 -2.32
N GLU A 47 3.11 -12.28 -3.20
CA GLU A 47 2.62 -13.55 -3.76
C GLU A 47 2.52 -14.69 -2.73
N GLN A 48 3.13 -14.54 -1.56
CA GLN A 48 3.12 -15.50 -0.45
C GLN A 48 2.02 -15.18 0.57
N ASP A 49 1.16 -14.21 0.27
CA ASP A 49 0.11 -13.70 1.17
C ASP A 49 0.67 -13.01 2.44
N GLU A 50 1.96 -12.65 2.43
CA GLU A 50 2.59 -11.92 3.53
C GLU A 50 2.49 -10.42 3.32
N VAL A 51 2.41 -9.66 4.43
CA VAL A 51 2.36 -8.20 4.36
C VAL A 51 3.67 -7.69 3.79
N GLU A 52 3.59 -7.01 2.66
CA GLU A 52 4.76 -6.51 1.99
C GLU A 52 5.32 -5.31 2.77
N SER A 53 6.63 -5.36 3.00
CA SER A 53 7.34 -4.35 3.76
C SER A 53 8.56 -3.84 2.99
N PHE A 54 8.81 -2.55 3.11
CA PHE A 54 9.79 -1.84 2.28
C PHE A 54 10.78 -1.10 3.17
N ALA A 55 12.07 -1.41 3.04
CA ALA A 55 13.11 -0.69 3.78
C ALA A 55 13.36 0.73 3.24
N ASP A 56 13.06 0.98 1.96
CA ASP A 56 13.29 2.27 1.30
C ASP A 56 11.97 2.90 0.85
N LEU A 57 11.72 4.13 1.31
CA LEU A 57 10.52 4.89 0.96
C LEU A 57 10.49 5.29 -0.52
N ASN A 58 11.64 5.53 -1.18
CA ASN A 58 11.63 5.92 -2.59
C ASN A 58 11.24 4.73 -3.47
N ALA A 59 11.76 3.54 -3.17
CA ALA A 59 11.36 2.31 -3.83
C ALA A 59 9.85 2.06 -3.64
N LEU A 60 9.34 2.27 -2.43
CA LEU A 60 7.92 2.15 -2.13
C LEU A 60 7.07 3.16 -2.92
N ILE A 61 7.49 4.42 -2.99
CA ILE A 61 6.79 5.45 -3.77
C ILE A 61 6.75 5.07 -5.26
N ASP A 62 7.83 4.50 -5.80
CA ASP A 62 7.86 4.03 -7.19
C ASP A 62 6.83 2.92 -7.42
N GLU A 63 6.78 1.92 -6.53
CA GLU A 63 5.77 0.85 -6.57
C GLU A 63 4.34 1.41 -6.51
N LEU A 64 4.05 2.31 -5.58
CA LEU A 64 2.73 2.95 -5.50
C LEU A 64 2.36 3.67 -6.80
N ARG A 65 3.32 4.33 -7.45
CA ARG A 65 3.09 4.99 -8.76
C ARG A 65 2.81 3.99 -9.86
N GLN A 66 3.54 2.87 -9.90
CA GLN A 66 3.28 1.78 -10.84
C GLN A 66 1.89 1.13 -10.62
N LEU A 67 1.42 1.11 -9.38
CA LEU A 67 0.07 0.67 -9.02
C LEU A 67 -1.04 1.68 -9.38
N GLY A 68 -0.68 2.90 -9.79
CA GLY A 68 -1.63 3.97 -10.14
C GLY A 68 -2.12 4.78 -8.93
N ILE A 69 -1.49 4.61 -7.77
CA ILE A 69 -1.76 5.39 -6.57
C ILE A 69 -1.10 6.76 -6.73
N LYS A 70 -1.91 7.81 -6.55
CA LYS A 70 -1.47 9.20 -6.77
C LYS A 70 -1.07 9.92 -5.49
N ASN A 71 -1.66 9.54 -4.37
CA ASN A 71 -1.43 10.16 -3.07
C ASN A 71 -1.20 9.07 -2.03
N ALA A 72 -0.24 9.29 -1.15
CA ALA A 72 0.00 8.46 0.01
C ALA A 72 0.34 9.35 1.22
N GLU A 73 -0.25 9.05 2.36
CA GLU A 73 -0.02 9.75 3.62
C GLU A 73 0.97 8.95 4.46
N ILE A 74 2.04 9.58 4.93
CA ILE A 74 2.99 8.96 5.86
C ILE A 74 2.51 9.22 7.28
N HIS A 75 2.28 8.14 8.03
CA HIS A 75 1.99 8.22 9.46
C HIS A 75 3.17 7.65 10.23
N CYS A 76 3.83 8.53 10.99
CA CYS A 76 4.95 8.23 11.87
C CYS A 76 4.57 8.41 13.34
#